data_AF-A0AAN7IA02-F1
#
_entry.id   AF-A0AAN7IA02-F1
#
_cell.length_a   1.000
_cell.length_b   1.000
_cell.length_c   1.000
_cell.angle_alpha   90.00
_cell.angle_beta   90.00
_cell.angle_gamma   90.00
#
_symmetry.space_group_name_H-M   'P 1'
#
loop_
_entity.id
_entity.type
_entity.pdbx_description
1 polymer ?
#
loop_
_entity_poly.entity_id
_entity_poly.type
_entity_poly.pdbx_seq_one_letter_code
_entity_poly.pdbx_strand_id
1 'polypeptide(L)' 'MTTKEYMREVMVIDPKWLVEMVPRFFKVADSTKLSKRKQEERIEPLYDRHDEPNSWHLSKRRA' A
#
# COMPACT_ATOMS: atom_id res chain seq x y z
N MET A 1 9.17 -24.27 8.16
CA MET A 1 8.88 -22.88 7.78
C MET A 1 9.74 -22.54 6.57
N THR A 2 9.19 -21.97 5.50
CA THR A 2 9.91 -21.65 4.24
C THR A 2 10.36 -20.19 4.20
N THR A 3 11.26 -19.84 3.28
CA THR A 3 11.72 -18.44 3.06
C THR A 3 10.67 -17.54 2.40
N LYS A 4 9.65 -18.14 1.78
CA LYS A 4 8.53 -17.46 1.16
C LYS A 4 7.23 -17.83 1.84
N GLU A 5 6.30 -16.89 1.89
CA GLU A 5 4.93 -17.12 2.32
C GLU A 5 4.12 -17.72 1.17
N TYR A 6 3.35 -18.77 1.46
CA TYR A 6 2.48 -19.43 0.49
C TYR A 6 1.05 -19.45 1.05
N MET A 7 0.10 -18.96 0.25
CA MET A 7 -1.31 -19.11 0.54
C MET A 7 -1.82 -20.43 -0.07
N ARG A 8 -2.64 -21.17 0.69
CA ARG A 8 -3.31 -22.41 0.26
C ARG A 8 -4.81 -22.19 0.30
N GLU A 9 -5.55 -22.84 -0.60
CA GLU A 9 -7.03 -22.79 -0.66
C GLU A 9 -7.57 -21.37 -0.84
N VAL A 10 -7.01 -20.64 -1.81
CA VAL A 10 -7.41 -19.26 -2.13
C VAL A 10 -8.69 -19.25 -2.97
N MET A 11 -9.65 -18.40 -2.57
CA MET A 11 -10.90 -18.17 -3.28
C MET A 11 -11.16 -16.67 -3.46
N VAL A 12 -11.86 -16.31 -4.53
CA VAL A 12 -12.27 -14.93 -4.81
C VAL A 12 -13.47 -14.59 -3.91
N ILE A 13 -13.44 -13.39 -3.33
CA ILE A 13 -14.52 -12.87 -2.47
C ILE A 13 -14.89 -11.45 -2.90
N ASP A 14 -16.17 -11.08 -2.70
CA ASP A 14 -16.60 -9.69 -2.78
C ASP A 14 -16.28 -8.99 -1.45
N PRO A 15 -15.54 -7.85 -1.46
CA PRO A 15 -15.25 -7.07 -0.25
C PRO A 15 -16.50 -6.67 0.54
N LYS A 16 -17.65 -6.51 -0.13
CA LYS A 16 -18.92 -6.16 0.51
C LYS A 16 -19.33 -7.19 1.57
N TRP A 17 -19.06 -8.49 1.33
CA TRP A 17 -19.41 -9.55 2.27
C TRP A 17 -18.69 -9.43 3.61
N LEU A 18 -17.46 -8.91 3.64
CA LEU A 18 -16.69 -8.76 4.88
C LEU A 18 -17.32 -7.72 5.81
N VAL A 19 -17.81 -6.62 5.25
CA VAL A 19 -18.46 -5.54 6.02
C VAL A 19 -19.83 -6.00 6.52
N GLU A 20 -20.58 -6.73 5.71
CA GLU A 20 -21.93 -7.20 6.04
C GLU A 20 -21.93 -8.36 7.04
N MET A 21 -21.10 -9.38 6.81
CA MET A 21 -21.07 -10.60 7.63
C MET A 21 -20.24 -10.40 8.91
N VAL A 22 -19.24 -9.52 8.89
CA VAL A 22 -18.26 -9.37 9.97
C VAL A 22 -18.06 -7.90 10.37
N PRO A 23 -19.13 -7.19 10.79
CA PRO A 23 -19.08 -5.76 11.10
C PRO A 23 -18.25 -5.41 12.35
N ARG A 24 -17.93 -6.40 13.19
CA ARG A 24 -17.05 -6.20 14.37
C ARG A 24 -15.59 -6.00 13.97
N PHE A 25 -15.18 -6.55 12.84
CA PHE A 25 -13.79 -6.52 12.38
C PHE A 25 -13.59 -5.51 11.25
N PHE A 26 -14.56 -5.39 10.34
CA PHE A 26 -14.45 -4.52 9.17
C PHE A 26 -15.42 -3.34 9.23
N LYS A 27 -14.97 -2.21 8.69
CA LYS A 27 -15.77 -0.99 8.54
C LYS A 27 -15.50 -0.36 7.18
N VAL A 28 -16.51 0.33 6.64
CA VAL A 28 -16.36 1.12 5.41
C VAL A 28 -15.40 2.28 5.69
N ALA A 29 -14.49 2.53 4.75
CA ALA A 29 -13.58 3.67 4.84
C ALA A 29 -14.33 4.98 4.55
N ASP A 30 -14.09 6.01 5.36
CA ASP A 30 -14.57 7.36 5.10
C ASP A 30 -13.81 7.96 3.91
N SER A 31 -14.52 8.24 2.81
CA SER A 31 -13.92 8.77 1.57
C SER A 31 -13.27 10.15 1.73
N THR A 32 -13.68 10.92 2.75
CA THR A 32 -13.14 12.26 3.01
C THR A 32 -11.85 12.25 3.82
N LYS A 33 -11.50 11.09 4.42
CA LYS A 33 -10.37 10.96 5.33
C LYS A 33 -9.39 9.90 4.85
N LEU A 34 -8.11 10.25 4.88
CA LEU A 34 -7.06 9.29 4.62
C LEU A 34 -6.87 8.37 5.84
N SER A 35 -6.67 7.07 5.61
CA SER A 35 -6.28 6.14 6.67
C SER A 35 -4.82 6.38 7.08
N LYS A 36 -4.45 6.07 8.32
CA LYS A 36 -3.05 6.21 8.81
C LYS A 36 -2.06 5.49 7.88
N ARG A 37 -2.36 4.24 7.53
CA ARG A 37 -1.56 3.45 6.59
C ARG A 37 -1.35 4.18 5.25
N LYS A 38 -2.40 4.77 4.69
CA LYS A 38 -2.31 5.51 3.42
C LYS A 38 -1.57 6.85 3.57
N GLN A 39 -1.58 7.47 4.74
CA GLN A 39 -0.78 8.68 5.01
C GLN A 39 0.71 8.38 5.08
N GLU A 40 1.06 7.17 5.54
CA GLU A 40 2.44 6.70 5.65
C GLU A 40 2.99 6.17 4.31
N GLU A 41 2.14 5.93 3.31
CA GLU A 41 2.57 5.57 1.96
C GLU A 41 3.37 6.72 1.33
N ARG A 42 4.58 6.40 0.86
CA ARG A 42 5.45 7.34 0.16
C ARG A 42 5.50 6.97 -1.31
N ILE A 43 5.38 7.98 -2.18
CA ILE A 43 5.60 7.80 -3.61
C ILE A 43 7.10 7.80 -3.88
N GLU A 44 7.55 6.78 -4.59
CA GLU A 44 8.89 6.70 -5.17
C GLU A 44 8.75 6.77 -6.69
N PRO A 45 9.65 7.47 -7.40
CA PRO A 45 9.61 7.50 -8.85
C PRO A 45 9.90 6.12 -9.43
N LEU A 46 9.52 5.94 -10.70
CA LEU A 46 9.92 4.77 -11.46
C LEU A 46 11.44 4.71 -11.56
N TYR A 47 11.98 3.48 -11.52
CA TYR A 47 13.41 3.26 -11.68
C TYR A 47 13.88 3.67 -13.06
N ASP A 48 14.89 4.54 -13.11
CA ASP A 48 15.68 4.84 -14.30
C ASP A 48 17.10 4.31 -14.12
N ARG A 49 17.64 3.66 -15.16
CA ARG A 49 19.01 3.15 -15.16
C ARG A 49 20.04 4.28 -15.29
N HIS A 50 19.67 5.37 -15.94
CA HIS A 50 20.61 6.44 -16.31
C HIS A 50 20.74 7.51 -15.23
N ASP A 51 19.77 7.62 -14.33
CA ASP A 51 19.79 8.58 -13.23
C ASP A 51 20.33 7.98 -11.94
N GLU A 52 21.07 8.80 -11.19
CA GLU A 52 21.51 8.43 -9.86
C GLU A 52 20.33 8.36 -8.87
N PRO A 53 20.37 7.42 -7.90
CA PRO A 53 19.34 7.34 -6.87
C PRO A 53 19.12 8.67 -6.15
N ASN A 54 17.86 9.06 -6.00
CA ASN A 54 17.41 10.26 -5.30
C ASN A 54 17.87 11.59 -5.93
N SER A 55 18.37 11.60 -7.16
CA SER A 55 18.73 12.83 -7.91
C SER A 55 17.55 13.79 -8.08
N TRP A 56 16.33 13.25 -8.08
CA TRP A 56 15.07 14.00 -8.18
C TRP A 56 14.77 14.86 -6.94
N HIS A 57 15.43 14.61 -5.79
CA HIS A 57 15.22 15.41 -4.59
C HIS A 57 15.74 16.84 -4.78
N LEU A 58 14.87 17.84 -4.58
CA LEU A 58 15.26 19.26 -4.59
C LEU A 58 16.37 19.58 -3.57
N SER A 59 16.43 18.83 -2.47
CA SER A 59 17.49 18.98 -1.46
C SER A 59 18.87 18.63 -1.99
N LYS A 60 18.99 17.69 -2.94
CA LYS A 60 20.28 17.34 -3.56
C LYS A 60 20.78 18.40 -4.54
N ARG A 61 19.90 19.28 -5.04
CA ARG A 61 20.26 20.31 -6.02
C ARG A 61 20.91 21.57 -5.43
N ARG A 62 20.96 21.70 -4.10
CA ARG A 62 21.49 22.88 -3.40
C ARG A 62 22.93 22.69 -2.88
N ALA A 63 23.60 21.60 -3.24
CA ALA A 63 25.01 21.36 -2.98
C ALA A 63 25.86 21.85 -4.15
#